data_AF-A0AAP8N0E3-F1
#
_entry.id   AF-A0AAP8N0E3-F1
#
_cell.length_a   1.000
_cell.length_b   1.000
_cell.length_c   1.000
_cell.angle_alpha   90.00
_cell.angle_beta   90.00
_cell.angle_gamma   90.00
#
_symmetry.space_group_name_H-M   'P 1'
#
loop_
_entity.id
_entity.type
_entity.pdbx_description
1 polymer ?
#
loop_
_entity_poly.entity_id
_entity_poly.type
_entity_poly.pdbx_seq_one_letter_code
_entity_poly.pdbx_strand_id
1 'polypeptide(L)' 'MDAKQFQQQTKPQKKLESLNAYKDGLFELRYYGYSYDSLSRWLRTNGLSVGEHTIRRFFGKYANDYALYISRGKDVGCN' A
#
# COMPACT_ATOMS: atom_id res chain seq x y z
N MET A 1 -4.68 -42.37 12.56
CA MET A 1 -4.60 -41.65 11.28
C MET A 1 -5.26 -40.29 11.50
N ASP A 2 -4.47 -39.24 11.74
CA ASP A 2 -4.98 -37.89 12.07
C ASP A 2 -4.90 -36.97 10.85
N ALA A 3 -6.04 -36.77 10.19
CA ALA A 3 -6.17 -36.09 8.90
C ALA A 3 -6.57 -34.60 9.05
N LYS A 4 -5.93 -33.83 9.94
CA LYS A 4 -6.29 -32.41 10.16
C LYS A 4 -5.11 -31.43 10.26
N GLN A 5 -3.98 -31.73 9.62
CA GLN A 5 -2.90 -30.75 9.38
C GLN A 5 -3.02 -30.04 8.02
N PHE A 6 -4.24 -29.91 7.49
CA PHE A 6 -4.48 -29.17 6.24
C PHE A 6 -4.25 -27.67 6.43
N GLN A 7 -3.00 -27.28 6.15
CA GLN A 7 -2.64 -26.09 5.40
C GLN A 7 -3.29 -24.78 5.86
N GLN A 8 -2.89 -24.28 7.03
CA GLN A 8 -2.77 -22.82 7.17
C GLN A 8 -1.45 -22.38 6.52
N GLN A 9 -1.36 -22.55 5.19
CA GLN A 9 -0.46 -21.71 4.40
C GLN A 9 -1.05 -20.31 4.50
N THR A 10 -0.57 -19.54 5.47
CA THR A 10 -0.76 -18.10 5.55
C THR A 10 -0.38 -17.54 4.18
N LYS A 11 -1.41 -17.23 3.37
CA LYS A 11 -1.26 -16.65 2.04
C LYS A 11 -0.21 -15.54 2.12
N PRO A 12 0.76 -15.50 1.20
CA PRO A 12 2.03 -14.81 1.39
C PRO A 12 1.82 -13.34 1.80
N GLN A 13 2.20 -13.00 3.04
CA GLN A 13 2.29 -11.62 3.52
C GLN A 13 3.27 -10.77 2.70
N LYS A 14 4.16 -11.43 1.94
CA LYS A 14 5.18 -10.81 1.09
C LYS A 14 4.66 -9.67 0.22
N LYS A 15 3.46 -9.77 -0.40
CA LYS A 15 2.96 -8.68 -1.26
C LYS A 15 2.66 -7.39 -0.50
N LEU A 16 2.16 -7.49 0.74
CA LEU A 16 1.84 -6.34 1.57
C LEU A 16 3.10 -5.77 2.22
N GLU A 17 4.07 -6.62 2.54
CA GLU A 17 5.40 -6.21 2.99
C GLU A 17 6.16 -5.50 1.85
N SER A 18 6.08 -5.98 0.61
CA SER A 18 6.65 -5.29 -0.55
C SER A 18 6.02 -3.92 -0.78
N LEU A 19 4.72 -3.74 -0.50
CA LEU A 19 4.06 -2.43 -0.58
C LEU A 19 4.63 -1.42 0.42
N ASN A 20 5.16 -1.87 1.58
CA ASN A 20 5.78 -0.96 2.54
C ASN A 20 7.03 -0.27 1.96
N ALA A 21 7.79 -0.95 1.09
CA ALA A 21 8.94 -0.34 0.43
C ALA A 21 8.54 0.85 -0.46
N TYR A 22 7.29 0.86 -0.94
CA TYR A 22 6.73 1.94 -1.75
C TYR A 22 5.76 2.84 -0.96
N LYS A 23 5.74 2.76 0.38
CA LYS A 23 4.80 3.49 1.23
C LYS A 23 4.81 4.99 0.95
N ASP A 24 6.01 5.60 0.95
CA ASP A 24 6.17 7.04 0.72
C ASP A 24 5.67 7.46 -0.68
N GLY A 25 6.09 6.76 -1.73
CA GLY A 25 5.64 7.05 -3.09
C GLY A 25 4.13 6.86 -3.27
N LEU A 26 3.53 5.85 -2.62
CA LEU A 26 2.08 5.67 -2.64
C LEU A 26 1.36 6.81 -1.92
N PHE A 27 1.88 7.26 -0.77
CA PHE A 27 1.30 8.36 -0.02
C PHE A 27 1.39 9.67 -0.80
N GLU A 28 2.54 9.94 -1.40
CA GLU A 28 2.77 11.10 -2.24
C GLU A 28 1.81 11.13 -3.44
N LEU A 29 1.74 10.04 -4.21
CA LEU A 29 0.83 9.94 -5.35
C LEU A 29 -0.64 10.04 -4.88
N ARG A 30 -1.00 9.45 -3.74
CA ARG A 30 -2.36 9.57 -3.22
C ARG A 30 -2.69 11.00 -2.78
N TYR A 31 -1.71 11.72 -2.24
CA TYR A 31 -1.78 13.13 -1.85
C TYR A 31 -1.98 14.04 -3.07
N TYR A 32 -1.25 13.81 -4.16
CA TYR A 32 -1.44 14.50 -5.44
C TYR A 32 -2.76 14.17 -6.15
N GLY A 33 -3.57 13.25 -5.61
CA GLY A 33 -4.90 12.94 -6.12
C GLY A 33 -4.96 11.80 -7.12
N TYR A 34 -3.89 11.01 -7.28
CA TYR A 34 -3.90 9.85 -8.16
C TYR A 34 -4.85 8.75 -7.66
N SER A 35 -5.59 8.15 -8.58
CA SER A 35 -6.53 7.05 -8.33
C SER A 35 -5.81 5.74 -7.99
N TYR A 36 -6.50 4.80 -7.34
CA TYR A 36 -5.95 3.49 -7.01
C TYR A 36 -5.50 2.69 -8.25
N ASP A 37 -6.19 2.82 -9.39
CA ASP A 37 -5.74 2.27 -10.68
C ASP A 37 -4.37 2.83 -11.10
N SER A 38 -4.17 4.15 -10.97
CA SER A 38 -2.90 4.79 -11.31
C SER A 38 -1.77 4.33 -10.40
N LEU A 39 -2.04 4.18 -9.10
CA LEU A 39 -1.09 3.61 -8.13
C LEU A 39 -0.74 2.16 -8.48
N SER A 40 -1.73 1.35 -8.85
CA SER A 40 -1.55 -0.03 -9.31
C SER A 40 -0.65 -0.10 -10.56
N ARG A 41 -0.90 0.77 -11.54
CA ARG A 41 -0.08 0.88 -12.75
C ARG A 41 1.34 1.32 -12.44
N TRP A 42 1.52 2.31 -11.57
CA TRP A 42 2.83 2.77 -11.13
C TRP A 42 3.62 1.66 -10.43
N LEU A 43 2.99 0.92 -9.50
CA LEU A 43 3.61 -0.23 -8.85
C LEU A 43 4.01 -1.31 -9.87
N ARG A 44 3.17 -1.56 -10.89
CA ARG A 44 3.48 -2.51 -11.95
C ARG A 44 4.70 -2.08 -12.76
N THR A 45 4.86 -0.79 -13.07
CA THR A 45 6.06 -0.24 -13.72
C THR A 45 7.31 -0.44 -12.85
N ASN A 46 7.16 -0.42 -11.52
CA ASN A 46 8.23 -0.66 -10.56
C ASN A 46 8.47 -2.17 -10.27
N GLY A 47 7.84 -3.08 -11.03
CA GLY A 47 8.02 -4.53 -10.89
C GLY A 47 7.10 -5.18 -9.85
N LEU A 48 6.19 -4.43 -9.22
CA LEU A 48 5.23 -4.95 -8.23
C LEU A 48 3.80 -5.01 -8.79
N SER A 49 3.34 -6.20 -9.13
CA SER A 49 1.97 -6.40 -9.60
C SER A 49 0.99 -6.63 -8.43
N VAL A 50 0.23 -5.58 -8.09
CA VAL A 50 -0.84 -5.60 -7.08
C VAL A 50 -2.13 -5.03 -7.67
N GLY A 51 -3.28 -5.52 -7.21
CA GLY A 51 -4.57 -4.97 -7.59
C GLY A 51 -4.99 -3.80 -6.70
N GLU A 52 -5.93 -2.99 -7.19
CA GLU A 52 -6.50 -1.85 -6.46
C GLU A 52 -7.05 -2.23 -5.09
N HIS A 53 -7.64 -3.42 -4.95
CA HIS A 53 -8.15 -3.91 -3.67
C HIS A 53 -7.05 -4.03 -2.61
N THR A 54 -5.85 -4.46 -3.01
CA THR A 54 -4.70 -4.59 -2.12
C THR A 54 -4.20 -3.19 -1.69
N ILE A 55 -4.14 -2.25 -2.63
CA ILE A 55 -3.76 -0.86 -2.36
C ILE A 55 -4.79 -0.22 -1.41
N ARG A 56 -6.08 -0.44 -1.64
CA ARG A 56 -7.14 0.05 -0.76
C ARG A 56 -7.01 -0.49 0.67
N ARG A 57 -6.73 -1.79 0.82
CA ARG A 57 -6.44 -2.40 2.13
C ARG A 57 -5.18 -1.82 2.77
N PHE A 58 -4.15 -1.54 1.99
CA PHE A 58 -2.94 -0.89 2.46
C PHE A 58 -3.26 0.50 3.04
N PHE A 59 -3.97 1.36 2.30
CA PHE A 59 -4.39 2.66 2.82
C PHE A 59 -5.34 2.56 4.02
N GLY A 60 -6.19 1.52 4.08
CA GLY A 60 -7.01 1.27 5.28
C GLY A 60 -6.16 0.92 6.51
N LYS A 61 -5.12 0.09 6.34
CA LYS A 61 -4.19 -0.27 7.42
C LYS A 61 -3.36 0.93 7.89
N TYR A 62 -2.92 1.78 6.96
CA TYR A 62 -2.08 2.94 7.25
C TYR A 62 -2.86 4.27 7.20
N ALA A 63 -4.16 4.24 7.51
CA ALA A 63 -5.01 5.44 7.43
C ALA A 63 -4.54 6.55 8.39
N ASN A 64 -4.12 6.18 9.60
CA ASN A 64 -3.58 7.12 10.58
C ASN A 64 -2.25 7.74 10.10
N ASP A 65 -1.29 6.91 9.66
CA ASP A 65 -0.05 7.37 9.04
C ASP A 65 -0.29 8.30 7.86
N TYR A 66 -1.26 7.99 6.99
CA TYR A 66 -1.59 8.83 5.84
C TYR A 66 -2.21 10.17 6.27
N ALA A 67 -3.06 10.18 7.28
CA ALA A 67 -3.59 11.41 7.86
C ALA A 67 -2.47 12.28 8.48
N LEU A 68 -1.51 11.65 9.17
CA LEU A 68 -0.31 12.33 9.68
C LEU A 68 0.58 12.84 8.56
N TYR A 69 0.73 12.07 7.47
CA TYR A 69 1.47 12.49 6.28
C TYR A 69 0.85 13.74 5.66
N ILE A 70 -0.47 13.78 5.45
CA ILE A 70 -1.18 14.98 4.98
C ILE A 70 -1.00 16.15 5.95
N SER A 71 -1.09 15.89 7.26
CA SER A 71 -0.96 16.93 8.29
C SER A 71 0.47 17.51 8.37
N ARG A 72 1.49 16.71 8.09
CA ARG A 72 2.91 17.12 8.07
C ARG A 72 3.34 17.71 6.72
N GLY A 73 2.74 17.24 5.62
CA GLY A 73 2.98 17.75 4.26
C GLY A 73 2.51 19.20 4.05
N LYS A 74 1.84 19.79 5.05
CA LYS A 74 1.51 21.22 5.10
C LYS A 74 2.69 22.14 5.50
N ASP A 75 3.90 21.61 5.65
CA ASP A 75 5.11 22.42 5.95
C ASP A 75 6.09 22.54 4.76
N VAL A 76 5.89 21.81 3.66
CA VAL A 76 6.78 21.82 2.47
C VAL A 76 6.22 22.66 1.31
N GLY A 77 5.41 23.67 1.61
CA GLY A 77 4.74 24.48 0.58
C GLY A 77 4.42 25.91 1.00
N CYS A 78 5.33 26.59 1.71
CA CYS A 78 5.39 28.05 1.70
C CYS A 78 6.77 28.54 2.20
N ASN A 79 7.77 28.52 1.32
CA ASN A 79 8.77 29.59 1.23
C ASN A 79 9.39 29.61 -0.17
#